data_AF-A0AAW6YL72-F1
#
_entry.id   AF-A0AAW6YL72-F1
#
_cell.length_a   1.000
_cell.length_b   1.000
_cell.length_c   1.000
_cell.angle_alpha   90.00
_cell.angle_beta   90.00
_cell.angle_gamma   90.00
#
_symmetry.space_group_name_H-M   'P 1'
#
loop_
_entity.id
_entity.type
_entity.pdbx_description
1 polymer ?
#
loop_
_entity_poly.entity_id
_entity_poly.type
_entity_poly.pdbx_seq_one_letter_code
_entity_poly.pdbx_strand_id
1 'polypeptide(L)'
;IAADKRLAMLDLAIQANDHFAIEKIELDRPGKSYTYDTMDILTTLHPDNEYYFIIGGDMVENLPKWYRVEELMQLCHFVGVQRPGYDMPS
;
A
#
# COMPACT_ATOMS: atom_id res chain seq x y z
N ILE A 1 -14.23 -8.88 -10.84
CA ILE A 1 -15.05 -8.25 -9.78
C ILE A 1 -14.95 -6.74 -9.96
N ALA A 2 -16.06 -6.00 -10.07
CA ALA A 2 -16.04 -4.55 -10.22
C ALA A 2 -15.41 -3.87 -8.98
N ALA A 3 -14.84 -2.67 -9.14
CA ALA A 3 -14.21 -1.93 -8.03
C ALA A 3 -15.15 -1.77 -6.83
N ASP A 4 -16.40 -1.36 -7.06
CA ASP A 4 -17.41 -1.16 -6.01
C ASP A 4 -17.70 -2.44 -5.21
N LYS A 5 -17.67 -3.61 -5.88
CA LYS A 5 -17.85 -4.89 -5.20
C LYS A 5 -16.66 -5.22 -4.29
N ARG A 6 -15.43 -4.86 -4.68
CA ARG A 6 -14.24 -5.04 -3.82
C ARG A 6 -14.31 -4.11 -2.60
N LEU A 7 -14.72 -2.87 -2.80
CA LEU A 7 -14.91 -1.91 -1.72
C LEU A 7 -15.94 -2.41 -0.71
N ALA A 8 -17.12 -2.86 -1.15
CA ALA A 8 -18.14 -3.41 -0.27
C ALA A 8 -17.66 -4.64 0.52
N MET A 9 -16.85 -5.51 -0.08
CA MET A 9 -16.25 -6.64 0.64
C MET A 9 -15.22 -6.20 1.68
N LEU A 10 -14.42 -5.16 1.39
CA LEU A 10 -13.47 -4.60 2.34
C LEU A 10 -14.19 -3.93 3.52
N ASP A 11 -15.24 -3.13 3.26
CA ASP A 11 -16.04 -2.49 4.31
C ASP A 11 -16.54 -3.53 5.32
N LEU A 12 -17.09 -4.66 4.84
CA LEU A 12 -17.53 -5.75 5.70
C LEU A 12 -16.38 -6.44 6.46
N ALA A 13 -15.21 -6.58 5.83
CA ALA A 13 -14.05 -7.25 6.43
C ALA A 13 -13.43 -6.45 7.58
N ILE A 14 -13.50 -5.12 7.52
CA ILE A 14 -12.87 -4.24 8.52
C ILE A 14 -13.84 -3.70 9.58
N GLN A 15 -15.16 -3.89 9.42
CA GLN A 15 -16.20 -3.25 10.26
C GLN A 15 -16.03 -3.44 11.78
N ALA A 16 -15.33 -4.51 12.20
CA ALA A 16 -15.15 -4.87 13.60
C ALA A 16 -13.79 -4.46 14.17
N ASN A 17 -12.97 -3.72 13.41
CA ASN A 17 -11.64 -3.28 13.82
C ASN A 17 -11.49 -1.77 13.62
N ASP A 18 -11.57 -1.03 14.73
CA ASP A 18 -11.50 0.44 14.75
C ASP A 18 -10.12 1.00 14.33
N HIS A 19 -9.10 0.15 14.22
CA HIS A 19 -7.77 0.55 13.73
C HIS A 19 -7.66 0.49 12.20
N PHE A 20 -8.68 -0.01 11.50
CA PHE A 20 -8.67 -0.12 10.04
C PHE A 20 -9.60 0.92 9.40
N ALA A 21 -9.13 1.50 8.32
CA ALA A 21 -9.89 2.41 7.46
C ALA A 21 -9.56 2.12 6.00
N ILE A 22 -10.46 2.51 5.09
CA ILE A 22 -10.26 2.34 3.64
C ILE A 22 -10.01 3.70 3.01
N GLU A 23 -8.87 3.81 2.33
CA GLU A 23 -8.54 4.93 1.47
C GLU A 23 -8.96 4.66 0.02
N LYS A 24 -9.62 5.62 -0.62
CA LYS A 24 -10.21 5.50 -1.96
C LYS A 24 -9.45 6.31 -3.02
N ILE A 25 -8.39 7.04 -2.66
CA ILE A 25 -7.55 7.85 -3.58
C ILE A 25 -7.25 7.13 -4.92
N GLU A 26 -6.92 5.83 -4.90
CA GLU A 26 -6.61 5.08 -6.11
C GLU A 26 -7.82 4.73 -6.98
N LEU A 27 -9.02 4.66 -6.39
CA LEU A 27 -10.27 4.46 -7.13
C LEU A 27 -10.76 5.76 -7.76
N ASP A 28 -10.52 6.89 -7.09
CA ASP A 28 -10.97 8.21 -7.54
C ASP A 28 -10.05 8.79 -8.63
N ARG A 29 -8.80 8.31 -8.74
CA ARG A 29 -7.86 8.73 -9.78
C ARG A 29 -8.04 7.93 -11.08
N PRO A 30 -8.17 8.60 -12.24
CA PRO A 30 -8.17 7.92 -13.52
C PRO A 30 -6.75 7.45 -13.90
N GLY A 31 -6.66 6.30 -14.57
CA GLY A 31 -5.41 5.77 -15.12
C GLY A 31 -4.80 4.65 -14.28
N LYS A 32 -3.50 4.42 -14.46
CA LYS A 32 -2.77 3.42 -13.67
C LYS A 32 -2.40 4.01 -12.33
N SER A 33 -2.63 3.26 -11.27
CA SER A 33 -2.17 3.61 -9.92
C SER A 33 -0.73 3.14 -9.74
N TYR A 34 0.14 4.05 -9.32
CA TYR A 34 1.49 3.76 -8.86
C TYR A 34 1.59 4.09 -7.38
N THR A 35 2.22 3.21 -6.59
CA THR A 35 2.38 3.39 -5.14
C THR A 35 3.06 4.71 -4.80
N TYR A 36 4.06 5.13 -5.59
CA TYR A 36 4.70 6.44 -5.44
C TYR A 36 3.68 7.58 -5.42
N ASP A 37 2.79 7.65 -6.42
CA ASP A 37 1.80 8.72 -6.51
C ASP A 37 0.83 8.69 -5.32
N THR A 38 0.42 7.50 -4.86
CA THR A 38 -0.46 7.35 -3.71
C THR A 38 0.22 7.85 -2.43
N MET A 39 1.49 7.47 -2.21
CA MET A 39 2.24 7.90 -1.03
C MET A 39 2.58 9.38 -1.06
N ASP A 40 2.90 9.95 -2.22
CA ASP A 40 3.17 11.38 -2.40
C ASP A 40 1.95 12.24 -2.02
N ILE A 41 0.75 11.80 -2.43
CA ILE A 41 -0.51 12.45 -2.03
C ILE A 41 -0.72 12.32 -0.52
N LEU A 42 -0.58 11.12 0.04
CA LEU A 42 -0.84 10.88 1.46
C LEU A 42 0.09 11.66 2.38
N THR A 43 1.40 11.67 2.09
CA THR A 43 2.39 12.41 2.87
C THR A 43 2.23 13.92 2.71
N THR A 44 1.73 14.40 1.56
CA THR A 44 1.39 15.81 1.37
C THR A 44 0.15 16.21 2.18
N LEU A 45 -0.89 15.36 2.22
CA LEU A 45 -2.12 15.61 2.96
C LEU A 45 -1.93 15.52 4.47
N HIS A 46 -1.02 14.65 4.92
CA HIS A 46 -0.76 14.40 6.34
C HIS A 46 0.75 14.37 6.61
N PRO A 47 1.42 15.53 6.60
CA PRO A 47 2.87 15.63 6.71
C PRO A 47 3.41 15.20 8.08
N ASP A 48 2.58 15.20 9.12
CA ASP A 48 2.95 14.79 10.46
C ASP A 48 2.85 13.27 10.68
N ASN A 49 2.32 12.53 9.70
CA ASN A 49 2.18 11.07 9.79
C ASN A 49 3.45 10.36 9.35
N GLU A 50 3.79 9.30 10.09
CA GLU A 50 4.80 8.33 9.67
C GLU A 50 4.13 7.15 8.97
N TYR A 51 4.54 6.86 7.74
CA TYR A 51 3.89 5.84 6.91
C TYR A 51 4.68 4.53 6.87
N TYR A 52 3.97 3.44 7.09
CA TYR A 52 4.49 2.08 6.99
C TYR A 52 3.73 1.32 5.89
N PHE A 53 4.43 0.99 4.80
CA PHE A 53 3.85 0.29 3.65
C PHE A 53 4.08 -1.22 3.77
N ILE A 54 3.00 -1.96 4.04
CA ILE A 54 3.04 -3.40 4.28
C ILE A 54 2.96 -4.17 2.96
N ILE A 55 3.93 -5.04 2.71
CA ILE A 55 3.99 -5.92 1.53
C ILE A 55 4.28 -7.37 1.93
N GLY A 56 3.94 -8.31 1.05
CA GLY A 56 4.42 -9.69 1.20
C GLY A 56 5.94 -9.75 1.02
N GLY A 57 6.62 -10.60 1.79
CA GLY A 57 8.07 -10.80 1.69
C GLY A 57 8.52 -11.21 0.27
N ASP A 58 7.66 -11.93 -0.46
CA ASP A 58 7.84 -12.30 -1.87
C ASP A 58 7.91 -11.11 -2.83
N MET A 59 7.39 -9.94 -2.42
CA MET A 59 7.42 -8.72 -3.24
C MET A 59 8.68 -7.89 -3.06
N VAL A 60 9.49 -8.17 -2.04
CA VAL A 60 10.69 -7.38 -1.71
C VAL A 60 11.70 -7.41 -2.88
N GLU A 61 11.90 -8.56 -3.52
CA GLU A 61 12.79 -8.68 -4.68
C GLU A 61 12.33 -7.86 -5.90
N ASN A 62 11.03 -7.58 -6.00
CA ASN A 62 10.47 -6.78 -7.09
C ASN A 62 10.39 -5.28 -6.75
N LEU A 63 10.62 -4.90 -5.50
CA LEU A 63 10.56 -3.51 -5.05
C LEU A 63 11.44 -2.58 -5.90
N PRO A 64 12.70 -2.92 -6.26
CA PRO A 64 13.54 -2.05 -7.10
C PRO A 64 12.98 -1.75 -8.50
N LYS A 65 11.98 -2.50 -8.96
CA LYS A 65 11.32 -2.29 -10.27
C LYS A 65 10.12 -1.37 -10.18
N TRP A 66 9.73 -0.93 -8.98
CA TRP A 66 8.57 -0.07 -8.79
C TRP A 66 8.86 1.33 -9.36
N TYR A 67 7.81 1.98 -9.84
CA TYR A 67 7.90 3.33 -10.39
C TYR A 67 8.41 4.29 -9.32
N ARG A 68 9.53 4.97 -9.61
CA ARG A 68 10.18 5.93 -8.70
C ARG A 68 10.48 5.35 -7.32
N VAL A 69 11.02 4.14 -7.29
CA VAL A 69 11.29 3.40 -6.04
C VAL A 69 12.21 4.17 -5.09
N GLU A 70 13.24 4.85 -5.59
CA GLU A 70 14.20 5.59 -4.75
C GLU A 70 13.51 6.70 -3.98
N GLU A 71 12.64 7.48 -4.65
CA GLU A 71 11.85 8.53 -4.00
C GLU A 71 10.76 7.94 -3.11
N LEU A 72 10.11 6.86 -3.52
CA LEU A 72 9.12 6.15 -2.70
C LEU A 72 9.71 5.65 -1.38
N MET A 73 10.96 5.18 -1.39
CA MET A 73 11.67 4.77 -0.16
C MET A 73 11.96 5.93 0.80
N GLN A 74 11.89 7.19 0.34
CA GLN A 74 11.98 8.37 1.22
C GLN A 74 10.62 8.77 1.80
N LEU A 75 9.51 8.32 1.20
CA LEU A 75 8.15 8.69 1.62
C LEU A 75 7.57 7.77 2.71
N CYS A 76 8.07 6.54 2.81
CA CYS A 76 7.55 5.57 3.77
C CYS A 76 8.53 4.44 4.11
N HIS A 77 8.30 3.79 5.25
CA HIS A 77 9.01 2.59 5.67
C HIS A 77 8.35 1.34 5.10
N PHE A 78 9.11 0.46 4.46
CA PHE A 78 8.59 -0.81 3.96
C PHE A 78 8.61 -1.90 5.03
N VAL A 79 7.48 -2.58 5.20
CA VAL A 79 7.34 -3.72 6.12
C VAL A 79 7.03 -4.97 5.31
N GLY A 80 8.04 -5.83 5.15
CA GLY A 80 7.88 -7.14 4.51
C GLY A 80 7.35 -8.18 5.49
N VAL A 81 6.19 -8.77 5.20
CA VAL A 81 5.59 -9.84 6.00
C VAL A 81 5.94 -11.19 5.39
N GLN A 82 6.65 -12.02 6.15
CA GLN A 82 7.02 -13.36 5.71
C GLN A 82 5.78 -14.23 5.48
N ARG A 83 5.74 -14.90 4.33
CA ARG A 83 4.71 -15.89 4.01
C ARG A 83 5.31 -17.30 4.19
N PRO A 84 4.60 -18.23 4.84
CA PRO A 84 5.03 -19.63 4.90
C PRO A 84 5.30 -20.17 3.49
N GLY A 85 6.52 -20.66 3.25
CA GLY A 85 6.96 -21.18 1.94
C GLY A 85 7.79 -20.23 1.07
N TYR A 86 8.05 -19.01 1.53
CA TYR A 86 9.00 -18.07 0.89
C TYR A 86 10.10 -17.68 1.89
N ASP A 87 11.34 -18.05 1.57
CA ASP A 87 12.51 -17.64 2.34
C ASP A 87 12.76 -16.14 2.13
N MET A 88 13.05 -15.41 3.21
CA MET A 88 13.48 -14.02 3.09
C MET A 88 14.90 -14.02 2.55
N PRO A 89 15.22 -13.24 1.50
CA PRO A 89 16.60 -13.10 1.07
C PRO A 89 17.43 -12.54 2.23
N SER A 90 18.44 -13.31 2.61
CA SER A 90 19.47 -13.01 3.62
C SER A 90 20.38 -11.87 3.19
#